data_AF-A0A536QYS6-F1
#
_entry.id   AF-A0A536QYS6-F1
#
_cell.length_a   1.000
_cell.length_b   1.000
_cell.length_c   1.000
_cell.angle_alpha   90.00
_cell.angle_beta   90.00
_cell.angle_gamma   90.00
#
_symmetry.space_group_name_H-M   'P 1'
#
loop_
_entity.id
_entity.type
_entity.pdbx_description
1 polymer ?
#
loop_
_entity_poly.entity_id
_entity_poly.type
_entity_poly.pdbx_seq_one_letter_code
_entity_poly.pdbx_strand_id
1 'polypeptide(L)'
;MTVTVRLAAPLRAAAGGNTTLDFDVTDLRQLASEIADRYPELAARVLRDGEFGGFVNVFIDGEDARFLEASDLRGKRNVEILPAMSGGAVAPLPEPARRDEHEVFGSFIDETIGIVARQTRDTVSFAVGSPSREALDLVGADDLAATVIRREGAAALGYGITEGEPDLRDVIA
;
A
#
# COMPACT_ATOMS: atom_id res chain seq x y z
N MET A 1 6.65 24.68 14.03
CA MET A 1 5.93 23.51 14.59
C MET A 1 6.47 22.27 13.90
N THR A 2 6.94 21.28 14.66
CA THR A 2 7.56 20.09 14.08
C THR A 2 6.51 19.05 13.68
N VAL A 3 6.50 18.69 12.41
CA VAL A 3 5.74 17.58 11.82
C VAL A 3 6.70 16.42 11.62
N THR A 4 6.31 15.24 12.11
CA THR A 4 7.06 14.00 11.93
C THR A 4 6.52 13.23 10.73
N VAL A 5 7.37 13.00 9.74
CA VAL A 5 7.06 12.27 8.51
C VAL A 5 7.55 10.83 8.63
N ARG A 6 6.63 9.85 8.66
CA ARG A 6 6.94 8.41 8.62
C ARG A 6 7.08 7.94 7.17
N LEU A 7 8.14 7.18 6.90
CA LEU A 7 8.45 6.65 5.58
C LEU A 7 8.22 5.14 5.50
N ALA A 8 7.49 4.72 4.46
CA ALA A 8 7.39 3.31 4.08
C ALA A 8 8.78 2.72 3.77
N ALA A 9 8.96 1.42 4.03
CA ALA A 9 10.25 0.73 3.86
C ALA A 9 10.96 0.99 2.52
N PRO A 10 10.26 1.01 1.36
CA PRO A 10 10.89 1.30 0.06
C PRO A 10 11.47 2.71 -0.07
N LEU A 11 11.03 3.66 0.75
CA LEU A 11 11.48 5.06 0.71
C LEU A 11 12.69 5.33 1.61
N ARG A 12 12.93 4.48 2.62
CA ARG A 12 13.96 4.75 3.66
C ARG A 12 15.36 4.88 3.08
N ALA A 13 15.71 4.07 2.08
CA ALA A 13 17.02 4.16 1.41
C ALA A 13 17.28 5.54 0.81
N ALA A 14 16.25 6.18 0.26
CA ALA A 14 16.32 7.53 -0.31
C ALA A 14 16.31 8.65 0.76
N ALA A 15 16.17 8.28 2.03
CA ALA A 15 16.19 9.16 3.19
C ALA A 15 17.35 8.80 4.15
N GLY A 16 18.43 8.21 3.64
CA GLY A 16 19.60 7.83 4.44
C GLY A 16 19.34 6.70 5.44
N GLY A 17 18.34 5.85 5.18
CA GLY A 17 17.92 4.75 6.05
C GLY A 17 16.95 5.15 7.15
N ASN A 18 16.63 6.43 7.31
CA ASN A 18 15.74 6.91 8.36
C ASN A 18 14.31 6.42 8.17
N THR A 19 13.67 6.01 9.26
CA THR A 19 12.26 5.62 9.30
C THR A 19 11.33 6.83 9.42
N THR A 20 11.83 7.89 10.04
CA THR A 20 11.10 9.12 10.34
C THR A 20 11.97 10.32 10.05
N LEU A 21 11.36 11.40 9.57
CA LEU A 21 12.02 12.68 9.28
C LEU A 21 11.21 13.81 9.92
N ASP A 22 11.88 14.78 10.53
CA ASP A 22 11.23 15.93 11.13
C ASP A 22 11.37 17.20 10.26
N PHE A 23 10.26 17.93 10.13
CA PHE A 23 10.13 19.15 9.33
C PHE A 23 9.40 20.23 10.11
N ASP A 24 9.81 21.50 9.93
CA ASP A 24 9.05 22.65 10.44
C ASP A 24 8.28 23.29 9.27
N VAL A 25 7.06 22.81 9.04
CA VAL A 25 6.24 23.17 7.87
C VAL A 25 4.78 23.33 8.28
N THR A 26 4.07 24.21 7.58
CA THR A 26 2.65 24.48 7.85
C THR A 26 1.69 23.81 6.88
N ASP A 27 2.18 23.30 5.76
CA ASP A 27 1.34 22.65 4.74
C ASP A 27 2.13 21.64 3.87
N LEU A 28 1.42 20.84 3.08
CA LEU A 28 2.03 19.84 2.19
C LEU A 28 2.89 20.43 1.07
N ARG A 29 2.68 21.68 0.65
CA ARG A 29 3.50 22.33 -0.39
C ARG A 29 4.86 22.70 0.17
N GLN A 30 4.90 23.27 1.38
CA GLN A 30 6.14 23.50 2.10
C GLN A 30 6.87 22.19 2.40
N LEU A 31 6.13 21.15 2.82
CA LEU A 31 6.71 19.83 3.03
C LEU A 31 7.37 19.27 1.76
N ALA A 32 6.69 19.37 0.62
CA ALA A 32 7.25 18.92 -0.67
C ALA A 32 8.52 19.71 -1.04
N SER A 33 8.53 21.03 -0.85
CA SER A 33 9.71 21.86 -1.09
C SER A 33 10.88 21.47 -0.19
N GLU A 34 10.65 21.34 1.12
CA GLU A 34 11.67 20.95 2.09
C GLU A 34 12.23 19.53 1.82
N ILE A 35 11.38 18.59 1.37
CA ILE A 35 11.82 17.26 0.93
C ILE A 35 12.69 17.37 -0.32
N ALA A 36 12.32 18.20 -1.30
CA ALA A 36 13.12 18.40 -2.52
C ALA A 36 14.51 18.97 -2.22
N ASP A 37 14.60 19.88 -1.26
CA ASP A 37 15.85 20.54 -0.89
C ASP A 37 16.74 19.62 -0.04
N ARG A 38 16.18 18.94 0.97
CA ARG A 38 16.94 18.14 1.95
C ARG A 38 17.18 16.71 1.51
N TYR A 39 16.29 16.13 0.70
CA TYR A 39 16.32 14.72 0.29
C TYR A 39 15.97 14.55 -1.21
N PRO A 40 16.86 14.96 -2.14
CA PRO A 40 16.58 14.91 -3.58
C PRO A 40 16.22 13.53 -4.11
N GLU A 41 16.83 12.46 -3.58
CA GLU A 41 16.49 11.09 -3.96
C GLU A 41 15.09 10.69 -3.52
N LEU A 42 14.66 11.12 -2.32
CA LEU A 42 13.31 10.88 -1.82
C LEU A 42 12.31 11.65 -2.68
N ALA A 43 12.61 12.92 -2.98
CA ALA A 43 11.80 13.78 -3.83
C ALA A 43 11.57 13.16 -5.23
N ALA A 44 12.61 12.61 -5.85
CA ALA A 44 12.49 11.92 -7.13
C ALA A 44 11.52 10.71 -7.09
N ARG A 45 11.38 10.07 -5.93
CA ARG A 45 10.44 8.95 -5.74
C ARG A 45 9.01 9.40 -5.46
N VAL A 46 8.83 10.48 -4.69
CA VAL A 46 7.52 10.84 -4.14
C VAL A 46 6.86 12.06 -4.79
N LEU A 47 7.61 12.91 -5.49
CA LEU A 47 7.11 14.15 -6.09
C LEU A 47 7.05 14.10 -7.61
N ARG A 48 6.07 14.79 -8.20
CA ARG A 48 5.91 15.07 -9.63
C ARG A 48 5.52 16.53 -9.77
N ASP A 49 6.25 17.28 -10.60
CA ASP A 49 6.02 18.72 -10.83
C ASP A 49 5.94 19.57 -9.54
N GLY A 50 6.71 19.19 -8.52
CA GLY A 50 6.76 19.90 -7.23
C GLY A 50 5.64 19.54 -6.25
N GLU A 51 4.77 18.60 -6.58
CA GLU A 51 3.69 18.11 -5.71
C GLU A 51 3.79 16.59 -5.51
N PHE A 52 3.10 16.03 -4.51
CA PHE A 52 3.10 14.58 -4.31
C PHE A 52 2.46 13.88 -5.52
N GLY A 53 3.15 12.87 -6.06
CA GLY A 53 2.70 12.18 -7.27
C GLY A 53 1.39 11.42 -7.05
N GLY A 54 0.59 11.24 -8.10
CA GLY A 54 -0.72 10.56 -8.01
C GLY A 54 -0.66 9.09 -7.53
N PHE A 55 0.52 8.48 -7.58
CA PHE A 55 0.80 7.14 -7.05
C PHE A 55 1.46 7.18 -5.66
N VAL A 56 1.32 8.28 -4.92
CA VAL A 56 1.81 8.42 -3.55
C VAL A 56 0.63 8.79 -2.68
N ASN A 57 0.32 7.91 -1.73
CA ASN A 57 -0.69 8.19 -0.71
C ASN A 57 0.00 8.93 0.44
N VAL A 58 -0.61 10.06 0.83
CA VAL A 58 -0.16 10.86 1.96
C VAL A 58 -1.26 10.87 2.99
N PHE A 59 -0.95 10.48 4.23
CA PHE A 59 -1.89 10.51 5.34
C PHE A 59 -1.44 11.56 6.36
N ILE A 60 -2.40 12.28 6.93
CA ILE A 60 -2.19 13.29 7.96
C ILE A 60 -2.98 12.83 9.19
N ASP A 61 -2.27 12.48 10.27
CA ASP A 61 -2.83 11.89 11.50
C ASP A 61 -3.78 10.70 11.23
N GLY A 62 -3.46 9.88 10.21
CA GLY A 62 -4.21 8.68 9.84
C GLY A 62 -5.35 8.89 8.83
N GLU A 63 -5.60 10.13 8.40
CA GLU A 63 -6.60 10.44 7.37
C GLU A 63 -5.92 10.76 6.03
N ASP A 64 -6.45 10.25 4.93
CA ASP A 64 -5.88 10.47 3.59
C ASP A 64 -6.04 11.93 3.18
N ALA A 65 -4.93 12.57 2.86
CA ALA A 65 -4.84 13.99 2.57
C ALA A 65 -5.70 14.43 1.38
N ARG A 66 -6.08 13.52 0.49
CA ARG A 66 -6.96 13.82 -0.66
C ARG A 66 -8.40 14.16 -0.25
N PHE A 67 -8.83 13.69 0.92
CA PHE A 67 -10.17 13.96 1.45
C PHE A 67 -10.18 15.07 2.50
N LEU A 68 -9.01 15.60 2.86
CA LEU A 68 -8.91 16.75 3.74
C LEU A 68 -9.10 18.03 2.91
N GLU A 69 -10.08 18.84 3.31
CA GLU A 69 -10.42 20.13 2.66
C GLU A 69 -9.25 21.16 2.71
N ALA A 70 -8.18 20.86 3.46
CA ALA A 70 -6.96 21.65 3.46
C ALA A 70 -5.74 20.78 3.72
N SER A 71 -4.66 21.02 2.96
CA SER A 71 -3.31 20.49 3.18
C SER A 71 -2.63 21.06 4.43
N ASP A 72 -3.41 21.59 5.38
CA ASP A 72 -2.96 22.31 6.56
C ASP A 72 -2.39 21.32 7.58
N LEU A 73 -1.12 21.51 7.90
CA LEU A 73 -0.41 20.72 8.89
C LEU A 73 -0.38 21.41 10.26
N ARG A 74 -0.98 22.60 10.41
CA ARG A 74 -1.06 23.29 11.70
C ARG A 74 -1.91 22.47 12.69
N GLY A 75 -1.34 22.19 13.85
CA GLY A 75 -1.96 21.32 14.86
C GLY A 75 -1.84 19.82 14.58
N LYS A 76 -1.29 19.43 13.42
CA LYS A 76 -1.04 18.04 13.04
C LYS A 76 0.36 17.62 13.47
N ARG A 77 0.56 16.33 13.74
CA ARG A 77 1.85 15.83 14.23
C ARG A 77 2.48 14.78 13.32
N ASN A 78 1.67 13.94 12.71
CA ASN A 78 2.15 12.80 11.95
C ASN A 78 1.72 12.88 10.49
N VAL A 79 2.69 12.80 9.59
CA VAL A 79 2.46 12.64 8.16
C VAL A 79 3.05 11.30 7.73
N GLU A 80 2.32 10.54 6.93
CA GLU A 80 2.76 9.23 6.46
C GLU A 80 2.82 9.24 4.94
N ILE A 81 3.98 8.89 4.37
CA ILE A 81 4.19 8.86 2.93
C ILE A 81 4.34 7.40 2.49
N LEU A 82 3.36 6.94 1.70
CA LEU A 82 3.32 5.59 1.17
C LEU A 82 3.33 5.65 -0.36
N PRO A 83 4.36 5.12 -1.03
CA PRO A 83 4.28 4.92 -2.48
C PRO A 83 3.22 3.85 -2.78
N ALA A 84 2.60 3.92 -3.95
CA ALA A 84 1.77 2.84 -4.46
C ALA A 84 2.65 1.60 -4.62
N MET A 85 2.36 0.59 -3.82
CA MET A 85 3.10 -0.67 -3.79
C MET A 85 2.14 -1.79 -4.15
N SER A 86 2.56 -2.67 -5.04
CA SER A 86 1.92 -3.97 -5.24
C SER A 86 2.12 -4.79 -3.94
N GLY A 87 1.04 -5.24 -3.31
CA GLY A 87 1.13 -5.97 -2.04
C GLY A 87 1.82 -7.33 -2.17
N GLY A 88 2.64 -7.67 -1.18
CA GLY A 88 3.23 -8.99 -1.00
C GLY A 88 3.92 -9.12 0.36
N ALA A 89 3.70 -10.22 1.07
CA ALA A 89 4.33 -10.51 2.36
C ALA A 89 5.41 -11.57 2.19
N VAL A 90 6.60 -11.34 2.75
CA VAL A 90 7.73 -12.29 2.80
C VAL A 90 8.02 -12.80 4.21
N ALA A 91 7.27 -12.33 5.22
CA ALA A 91 7.49 -12.67 6.62
C ALA A 91 6.41 -13.66 7.12
N PRO A 92 6.80 -14.75 7.80
CA PRO A 92 5.84 -15.67 8.43
C PRO A 92 5.11 -14.96 9.58
N LEU A 93 3.80 -15.22 9.70
CA LEU A 93 2.98 -14.69 10.79
C LEU A 93 3.34 -15.35 12.14
N PRO A 94 3.20 -14.66 13.28
CA PRO A 94 3.41 -15.25 14.59
C PRO A 94 2.37 -16.35 14.91
N GLU A 95 2.77 -17.26 15.80
CA GLU A 95 1.99 -18.45 16.15
C GLU A 95 0.58 -18.12 16.68
N PRO A 96 -0.44 -18.96 16.39
CA PRO A 96 -1.85 -18.70 16.68
C PRO A 96 -2.15 -18.38 18.16
N ALA A 97 -1.38 -18.94 19.08
CA ALA A 97 -1.58 -18.80 20.53
C ALA A 97 -1.26 -17.41 21.08
N ARG A 98 -0.75 -16.49 20.25
CA ARG A 98 -0.36 -15.12 20.63
C ARG A 98 -1.16 -14.03 19.92
N ARG A 99 -2.26 -14.35 19.25
CA ARG A 99 -3.03 -13.37 18.47
C ARG A 99 -4.19 -12.84 19.30
N ASP A 100 -4.23 -11.54 19.58
CA ASP A 100 -5.43 -10.89 20.11
C ASP A 100 -6.52 -10.83 19.01
N GLU A 101 -7.80 -10.78 19.43
CA GLU A 101 -8.99 -10.91 18.55
C GLU A 101 -9.08 -9.84 17.44
N HIS A 102 -8.27 -8.78 17.53
CA HIS A 102 -8.16 -7.68 16.57
C HIS A 102 -6.72 -7.27 16.24
N GLU A 103 -5.76 -8.17 16.46
CA GLU A 103 -4.35 -7.86 16.22
C GLU A 103 -4.03 -7.88 14.71
N VAL A 104 -3.67 -6.72 14.17
CA VAL A 104 -3.28 -6.58 12.76
C VAL A 104 -1.79 -6.88 12.64
N PHE A 105 -1.45 -7.94 11.91
CA PHE A 105 -0.06 -8.32 11.63
C PHE A 105 0.32 -7.98 10.19
N GLY A 106 1.47 -7.32 10.02
CA GLY A 106 2.01 -6.99 8.71
C GLY A 106 3.07 -5.88 8.71
N SER A 107 3.55 -5.54 7.52
CA SER A 107 4.38 -4.36 7.26
C SER A 107 3.61 -3.06 7.54
N PHE A 108 4.28 -1.90 7.59
CA PHE A 108 3.61 -0.60 7.68
C PHE A 108 2.56 -0.35 6.57
N ILE A 109 2.61 -1.10 5.45
CA ILE A 109 1.59 -1.05 4.40
C ILE A 109 0.29 -1.74 4.87
N ASP A 110 0.38 -2.71 5.77
CA ASP A 110 -0.76 -3.36 6.40
C ASP A 110 -1.42 -2.44 7.47
N GLU A 111 -0.72 -1.40 7.97
CA GLU A 111 -1.37 -0.30 8.70
C GLU A 111 -2.38 0.45 7.81
N THR A 112 -2.18 0.53 6.48
CA THR A 112 -3.17 1.09 5.54
C THR A 112 -4.46 0.26 5.51
N ILE A 113 -4.35 -1.07 5.60
CA ILE A 113 -5.50 -1.97 5.77
C ILE A 113 -6.16 -1.72 7.13
N GLY A 114 -5.37 -1.52 8.19
CA GLY A 114 -5.87 -1.12 9.51
C GLY A 114 -6.54 0.26 9.51
N ILE A 115 -6.06 1.23 8.72
CA ILE A 115 -6.65 2.57 8.55
C ILE A 115 -7.98 2.44 7.80
N VAL A 116 -8.04 1.64 6.74
CA VAL A 116 -9.28 1.30 6.02
C VAL A 116 -10.28 0.61 6.96
N ALA A 117 -9.83 -0.34 7.79
CA ALA A 117 -10.68 -1.04 8.75
C ALA A 117 -11.20 -0.13 9.89
N ARG A 118 -10.53 1.00 10.16
CA ARG A 118 -10.94 2.01 11.15
C ARG A 118 -11.82 3.11 10.58
N GLN A 119 -12.07 3.13 9.27
CA GLN A 119 -12.99 4.10 8.65
C GLN A 119 -14.41 3.86 9.15
N THR A 120 -15.11 4.92 9.57
CA THR A 120 -16.50 4.86 10.05
C THR A 120 -17.54 4.94 8.93
N ARG A 121 -17.10 4.86 7.67
CA ARG A 121 -17.92 4.98 6.46
C ARG A 121 -17.81 3.72 5.62
N ASP A 122 -18.85 3.43 4.83
CA ASP A 122 -18.87 2.31 3.90
C ASP A 122 -17.69 2.42 2.93
N THR A 123 -16.74 1.50 3.07
CA THR A 123 -15.49 1.51 2.29
C THR A 123 -15.38 0.21 1.51
N VAL A 124 -15.36 0.32 0.17
CA VAL A 124 -15.06 -0.81 -0.72
C VAL A 124 -13.56 -0.78 -1.03
N SER A 125 -12.82 -1.76 -0.52
CA SER A 125 -11.38 -1.89 -0.76
C SER A 125 -11.09 -3.01 -1.75
N PHE A 126 -10.43 -2.68 -2.84
CA PHE A 126 -9.86 -3.67 -3.76
C PHE A 126 -8.44 -3.98 -3.29
N ALA A 127 -8.27 -5.08 -2.56
CA ALA A 127 -6.94 -5.54 -2.16
C ALA A 127 -6.14 -5.94 -3.40
N VAL A 128 -5.07 -5.21 -3.70
CA VAL A 128 -4.12 -5.55 -4.77
C VAL A 128 -2.84 -6.07 -4.12
N GLY A 129 -2.80 -7.36 -3.83
CA GLY A 129 -1.62 -8.02 -3.25
C GLY A 129 -1.68 -9.54 -3.36
N SER A 130 -0.50 -10.18 -3.37
CA SER A 130 -0.43 -11.63 -3.30
C SER A 130 -0.73 -12.09 -1.87
N PRO A 131 -1.76 -12.92 -1.65
CA PRO A 131 -2.08 -13.43 -0.31
C PRO A 131 -0.90 -14.21 0.28
N SER A 132 -0.75 -14.19 1.60
CA SER A 132 0.25 -15.01 2.28
C SER A 132 -0.05 -16.50 2.09
N ARG A 133 0.96 -17.35 2.25
CA ARG A 133 0.81 -18.81 2.12
C ARG A 133 -0.27 -19.36 3.05
N GLU A 134 -0.31 -18.86 4.29
CA GLU A 134 -1.28 -19.26 5.29
C GLU A 134 -2.71 -18.82 4.94
N ALA A 135 -2.87 -17.67 4.29
CA ALA A 135 -4.17 -17.21 3.80
C ALA A 135 -4.66 -18.09 2.64
N LEU A 136 -3.75 -18.51 1.76
CA LEU A 136 -4.04 -19.47 0.68
C LEU A 136 -4.44 -20.84 1.23
N ASP A 137 -3.75 -21.33 2.26
CA ASP A 137 -4.07 -22.59 2.92
C ASP A 137 -5.46 -22.54 3.57
N LEU A 138 -5.80 -21.44 4.25
CA LEU A 138 -7.07 -21.28 4.95
C LEU A 138 -8.29 -21.29 4.03
N VAL A 139 -8.15 -20.75 2.81
CA VAL A 139 -9.23 -20.78 1.80
C VAL A 139 -9.21 -22.04 0.94
N GLY A 140 -8.30 -22.98 1.21
CA GLY A 140 -8.14 -24.19 0.40
C GLY A 140 -7.77 -23.88 -1.05
N ALA A 141 -6.89 -22.89 -1.26
CA ALA A 141 -6.56 -22.40 -2.60
C ALA A 141 -6.02 -23.50 -3.52
N ASP A 142 -5.24 -24.44 -2.99
CA ASP A 142 -4.71 -25.58 -3.75
C ASP A 142 -5.84 -26.50 -4.27
N ASP A 143 -6.81 -26.82 -3.41
CA ASP A 143 -7.96 -27.66 -3.79
C ASP A 143 -8.87 -26.94 -4.78
N LEU A 144 -9.08 -25.64 -4.59
CA LEU A 144 -9.83 -24.79 -5.51
C LEU A 144 -9.14 -24.73 -6.88
N ALA A 145 -7.84 -24.47 -6.91
CA ALA A 145 -7.04 -24.42 -8.13
C ALA A 145 -7.04 -25.77 -8.85
N ALA A 146 -6.83 -26.88 -8.12
CA ALA A 146 -6.87 -28.23 -8.69
C ALA A 146 -8.27 -28.56 -9.26
N THR A 147 -9.33 -28.13 -8.59
CA THR A 147 -10.72 -28.33 -9.04
C THR A 147 -11.01 -27.55 -10.32
N VAL A 148 -10.62 -26.29 -10.38
CA VAL A 148 -10.79 -25.42 -11.55
C VAL A 148 -9.98 -25.94 -12.74
N ILE A 149 -8.70 -26.27 -12.54
CA ILE A 149 -7.83 -26.81 -13.60
C ILE A 149 -8.35 -28.16 -14.09
N ARG A 150 -8.83 -29.04 -13.20
CA ARG A 150 -9.41 -30.33 -13.61
C ARG A 150 -10.70 -30.16 -14.43
N ARG A 151 -11.50 -29.14 -14.10
CA ARG A 151 -12.77 -28.84 -14.79
C ARG A 151 -12.55 -28.19 -16.16
N GLU A 152 -11.64 -27.24 -16.25
CA GLU A 152 -11.52 -26.32 -17.40
C GLU A 152 -10.19 -26.49 -18.17
N GLY A 153 -9.28 -27.33 -17.69
CA GLY A 153 -8.01 -27.62 -18.36
C GLY A 153 -7.16 -26.36 -18.55
N ALA A 154 -6.54 -26.23 -19.72
CA ALA A 154 -5.71 -25.07 -20.04
C ALA A 154 -6.50 -23.74 -20.14
N ALA A 155 -7.83 -23.79 -20.35
CA ALA A 155 -8.66 -22.58 -20.42
C ALA A 155 -8.77 -21.85 -19.08
N ALA A 156 -8.60 -22.55 -17.95
CA ALA A 156 -8.53 -21.94 -16.62
C ALA A 156 -7.25 -21.11 -16.40
N LEU A 157 -6.18 -21.40 -17.15
CA LEU A 157 -4.93 -20.66 -17.07
C LEU A 157 -5.04 -19.48 -18.03
N GLY A 158 -5.69 -18.43 -17.55
CA GLY A 158 -6.04 -17.26 -18.37
C GLY A 158 -4.87 -16.49 -18.98
N TYR A 159 -3.63 -16.88 -18.68
CA TYR A 159 -2.37 -16.28 -19.13
C TYR A 159 -1.72 -17.07 -20.30
N GLY A 160 -2.51 -17.38 -21.33
CA GLY A 160 -2.00 -17.84 -22.62
C GLY A 160 -1.62 -16.66 -23.53
N ILE A 161 -1.39 -16.91 -24.83
CA ILE A 161 -1.05 -15.89 -25.84
C ILE A 161 -2.06 -14.72 -25.91
N THR A 162 -3.25 -14.90 -25.35
CA THR A 162 -4.35 -13.93 -25.36
C THR A 162 -4.42 -13.06 -24.10
N GLU A 163 -3.52 -13.24 -23.13
CA GLU A 163 -3.44 -12.50 -21.86
C GLU A 163 -4.72 -12.45 -21.01
N GLY A 164 -5.73 -13.22 -21.34
CA GLY A 164 -7.00 -13.15 -20.62
C GLY A 164 -8.20 -12.91 -21.50
N GLU A 165 -7.99 -12.42 -22.73
CA GLU A 165 -9.10 -11.84 -23.47
C GLU A 165 -10.08 -12.87 -24.01
N PRO A 166 -11.37 -12.81 -23.58
CA PRO A 166 -12.39 -13.76 -23.99
C PRO A 166 -12.53 -13.86 -25.52
N ASP A 167 -12.59 -12.72 -26.21
CA ASP A 167 -12.79 -12.66 -27.66
C ASP A 167 -11.62 -13.29 -28.45
N LEU A 168 -10.41 -13.26 -27.89
CA LEU A 168 -9.21 -13.85 -28.51
C LEU A 168 -9.07 -15.35 -28.21
N ARG A 169 -9.71 -15.86 -27.14
CA ARG A 169 -9.71 -17.29 -26.82
C ARG A 169 -10.53 -18.10 -27.82
N ASP A 170 -11.65 -17.57 -28.29
CA ASP A 170 -12.52 -18.22 -29.29
C ASP A 170 -11.85 -18.34 -30.67
N VAL A 171 -10.84 -17.52 -30.95
CA VAL A 171 -10.08 -17.52 -32.21
C VAL A 171 -8.98 -18.61 -32.23
N ILE A 172 -8.56 -19.10 -31.05
CA ILE A 172 -7.41 -20.01 -30.89
C ILE A 172 -7.83 -21.43 -30.45
N ALA A 173 -9.04 -21.60 -29.91
CA ALA A 173 -9.63 -22.89 -29.54
C ALA A 173 -10.03 -23.73 -30.77
#